data_AF-A0A9N9Q273-F1
#
_entry.id   AF-A0A9N9Q273-F1
#
_cell.length_a   1.000
_cell.length_b   1.000
_cell.length_c   1.000
_cell.angle_alpha   90.00
_cell.angle_beta   90.00
_cell.angle_gamma   90.00
#
_symmetry.space_group_name_H-M   'P 1'
#
loop_
_entity.id
_entity.type
_entity.pdbx_description
1 polymer ?
#
loop_
_entity_poly.entity_id
_entity_poly.type
_entity_poly.pdbx_seq_one_letter_code
_entity_poly.pdbx_strand_id
1 'polypeptide(L)'
;MSAVPETNGEVALENKLKEVDINKNTPANAIAPPSTSIAASPVAAWLREIEQQARKSNGVLKTPIVDPLPSIPPPPIIALTSDQQTKYDALLTTVKSWTEIPCTKAEKAGPLTENEIMWLTRECLLRYLRATKWDLAEAGKRLLSTMTWRRDYGLEDITADYISPENESGKQWILGYDIAGRPCQYLNPGRQNTQLSPRQVQHWVFMLERSISLLGPGRETLALMINFKASKERVNTAPSIGQGREVLNILQSHYPERLGRACVINVPWLVWGFLKLITPFIDPTTKEKLKFDGDMKEHVPPEQLATSFMGDLNFEYDHAEYWPALNKLCDERIAEQKERWVKAGKHFGESEVYLRGGNAASVAAAPPLVVKEVTEDSKSAPTIPVPSNKDNATIAPGATVVPTVPVAAEEKVTNAPAAA
;
A
#
# COMPACT_ATOMS: atom_id res chain seq x y z
N MET A 1 10.49 0.91 33.27
CA MET A 1 11.65 1.58 32.66
C MET A 1 12.83 0.63 32.76
N SER A 2 13.23 0.03 31.65
CA SER A 2 14.49 -0.69 31.53
C SER A 2 14.90 -0.54 30.07
N ALA A 3 15.99 0.19 29.85
CA ALA A 3 16.51 0.51 28.52
C ALA A 3 17.10 -0.76 27.91
N VAL A 4 16.70 -1.06 26.67
CA VAL A 4 17.39 -2.04 25.84
C VAL A 4 18.72 -1.42 25.44
N PRO A 5 19.87 -2.12 25.49
CA PRO A 5 21.15 -1.53 25.11
C PRO A 5 21.15 -1.30 23.60
N GLU A 6 21.41 -0.07 23.19
CA GLU A 6 21.77 0.26 21.80
C GLU A 6 22.96 -0.60 21.39
N THR A 7 22.83 -1.27 20.24
CA THR A 7 23.91 -2.12 19.74
C THR A 7 24.99 -1.24 19.12
N ASN A 8 26.27 -1.61 19.27
CA ASN A 8 27.41 -0.86 18.71
C ASN A 8 27.32 -0.56 17.20
N GLY A 9 26.45 -1.26 16.45
CA GLY A 9 26.17 -1.01 15.03
C GLY A 9 25.25 0.18 14.77
N GLU A 10 24.35 0.51 15.70
CA GLU A 10 23.40 1.63 15.59
C GLU A 10 24.12 2.98 15.78
N VAL A 11 25.03 3.04 16.75
CA VAL A 11 25.92 4.20 16.99
C VAL A 11 26.91 4.40 15.82
N ALA A 12 27.39 3.32 15.20
CA ALA A 12 28.26 3.41 14.02
C ALA A 12 27.51 3.93 12.78
N LEU A 13 26.23 3.58 12.62
CA LEU A 13 25.35 4.12 11.57
C LEU A 13 25.06 5.60 11.81
N GLU A 14 24.74 6.00 13.04
CA GLU A 14 24.50 7.41 13.39
C GLU A 14 25.71 8.32 13.19
N ASN A 15 26.92 7.79 13.37
CA ASN A 15 28.15 8.55 13.13
C ASN A 15 28.49 8.66 11.64
N LYS A 16 28.23 7.62 10.83
CA LYS A 16 28.40 7.69 9.37
C LYS A 16 27.36 8.56 8.67
N LEU A 17 26.14 8.64 9.21
CA LEU A 17 25.07 9.50 8.72
C LEU A 17 25.39 11.01 8.83
N LYS A 18 26.36 11.40 9.67
CA LYS A 18 26.77 12.80 9.87
C LYS A 18 27.81 13.29 8.85
N GLU A 19 28.40 12.40 8.05
CA GLU A 19 29.50 12.74 7.12
C GLU A 19 29.02 13.08 5.70
N VAL A 20 27.72 13.01 5.40
CA VAL A 20 27.17 13.39 4.09
C VAL A 20 26.98 14.90 4.02
N ASP A 21 27.92 15.58 3.36
CA ASP A 21 27.94 17.04 3.21
C ASP A 21 26.86 17.51 2.22
N ILE A 22 25.82 18.17 2.76
CA ILE A 22 24.64 18.67 2.04
C ILE A 22 24.92 20.12 1.68
N ASN A 23 25.54 20.41 0.53
CA ASN A 23 25.41 21.69 -0.20
C ASN A 23 26.34 21.72 -1.43
N LYS A 24 25.79 21.59 -2.64
CA LYS A 24 26.27 22.25 -3.88
C LYS A 24 25.31 22.00 -5.05
N ASN A 25 24.94 23.10 -5.71
CA ASN A 25 24.02 23.17 -6.86
C ASN A 25 24.82 23.40 -8.16
N THR A 26 24.51 22.72 -9.26
CA THR A 26 24.90 23.12 -10.64
C THR A 26 23.89 22.54 -11.66
N PRO A 27 23.40 23.32 -12.64
CA PRO A 27 22.34 22.88 -13.57
C PRO A 27 22.89 22.28 -14.89
N ALA A 28 22.09 21.42 -15.55
CA ALA A 28 22.38 20.89 -16.89
C ALA A 28 21.12 20.85 -17.78
N ASN A 29 21.36 21.07 -19.08
CA ASN A 29 20.41 21.39 -20.15
C ASN A 29 19.66 20.19 -20.77
N ALA A 30 18.52 20.49 -21.39
CA ALA A 30 17.51 19.59 -21.96
C ALA A 30 17.80 19.08 -23.39
N ILE A 31 17.30 17.88 -23.71
CA ILE A 31 17.10 17.36 -25.09
C ILE A 31 15.75 16.61 -25.14
N ALA A 32 15.02 16.80 -26.25
CA ALA A 32 13.62 16.40 -26.49
C ALA A 32 13.39 14.89 -26.78
N PRO A 33 12.14 14.36 -26.60
CA PRO A 33 11.86 12.93 -26.72
C PRO A 33 11.29 12.53 -28.10
N PRO A 34 11.47 11.27 -28.54
CA PRO A 34 10.61 10.66 -29.55
C PRO A 34 9.77 9.49 -29.00
N SER A 35 8.56 9.40 -29.54
CA SER A 35 7.49 8.45 -29.29
C SER A 35 7.63 7.16 -30.12
N THR A 36 7.37 6.00 -29.52
CA THR A 36 6.79 4.80 -30.21
C THR A 36 6.46 3.65 -29.24
N SER A 37 5.37 2.96 -29.59
CA SER A 37 4.70 1.75 -29.09
C SER A 37 5.52 0.75 -28.23
N ILE A 38 4.97 0.37 -27.07
CA ILE A 38 5.42 -0.74 -26.23
C ILE A 38 4.59 -1.98 -26.58
N ALA A 39 5.22 -3.15 -26.75
CA ALA A 39 4.53 -4.41 -27.06
C ALA A 39 3.52 -4.80 -25.97
N ALA A 40 2.42 -5.45 -26.36
CA ALA A 40 1.38 -5.89 -25.43
C ALA A 40 1.90 -6.99 -24.48
N SER A 41 1.50 -6.88 -23.22
CA SER A 41 1.87 -7.71 -22.05
C SER A 41 1.28 -9.14 -22.14
N PRO A 42 2.05 -10.19 -22.54
CA PRO A 42 1.50 -11.52 -22.83
C PRO A 42 0.93 -12.27 -21.61
N VAL A 43 1.56 -12.20 -20.43
CA VAL A 43 1.03 -12.87 -19.23
C VAL A 43 -0.27 -12.20 -18.79
N ALA A 44 -0.30 -10.86 -18.78
CA ALA A 44 -1.52 -10.11 -18.53
C ALA A 44 -2.64 -10.43 -19.53
N ALA A 45 -2.35 -10.60 -20.83
CA ALA A 45 -3.35 -11.00 -21.82
C ALA A 45 -3.93 -12.40 -21.52
N TRP A 46 -3.06 -13.39 -21.26
CA TRP A 46 -3.47 -14.75 -20.90
C TRP A 46 -4.35 -14.79 -19.64
N LEU A 47 -3.97 -14.05 -18.60
CA LEU A 47 -4.75 -13.98 -17.36
C LEU A 47 -6.13 -13.33 -17.56
N ARG A 48 -6.23 -12.31 -18.41
CA ARG A 48 -7.53 -11.72 -18.79
C ARG A 48 -8.44 -12.73 -19.48
N GLU A 49 -7.90 -13.58 -20.34
CA GLU A 49 -8.67 -14.62 -21.01
C GLU A 49 -9.20 -15.66 -20.01
N ILE A 50 -8.36 -16.12 -19.07
CA ILE A 50 -8.77 -17.03 -17.99
C ILE A 50 -9.89 -16.40 -17.15
N GLU A 51 -9.70 -15.14 -16.74
CA GLU A 51 -10.70 -14.41 -15.96
C GLU A 51 -12.03 -14.30 -16.72
N GLN A 52 -12.00 -13.93 -17.99
CA GLN A 52 -13.20 -13.82 -18.83
C GLN A 52 -13.91 -15.17 -18.97
N GLN A 53 -13.16 -16.26 -19.15
CA GLN A 53 -13.72 -17.61 -19.26
C GLN A 53 -14.38 -18.06 -17.94
N ALA A 54 -13.73 -17.82 -16.81
CA ALA A 54 -14.29 -18.10 -15.48
C ALA A 54 -15.58 -17.32 -15.25
N ARG A 55 -15.60 -16.01 -15.55
CA ARG A 55 -16.80 -15.16 -15.43
C ARG A 55 -17.95 -15.65 -16.33
N LYS A 56 -17.67 -15.96 -17.61
CA LYS A 56 -18.70 -16.42 -18.57
C LYS A 56 -19.35 -17.74 -18.19
N SER A 57 -18.57 -18.65 -17.59
CA SER A 57 -19.02 -19.97 -17.17
C SER A 57 -19.54 -20.02 -15.73
N ASN A 58 -19.47 -18.89 -15.01
CA ASN A 58 -19.66 -18.84 -13.55
C ASN A 58 -18.76 -19.87 -12.82
N GLY A 59 -17.56 -20.10 -13.37
CA GLY A 59 -16.60 -21.09 -12.93
C GLY A 59 -15.69 -20.60 -11.81
N VAL A 60 -14.84 -21.50 -11.32
CA VAL A 60 -13.85 -21.21 -10.28
C VAL A 60 -12.65 -20.51 -10.92
N LEU A 61 -12.29 -19.33 -10.41
CA LEU A 61 -11.04 -18.64 -10.73
C LEU A 61 -9.93 -19.09 -9.77
N LYS A 62 -8.76 -19.40 -10.32
CA LYS A 62 -7.58 -19.86 -9.54
C LYS A 62 -6.35 -18.97 -9.71
N THR A 63 -6.45 -17.95 -10.55
CA THR A 63 -5.34 -17.04 -10.89
C THR A 63 -5.66 -15.61 -10.43
N PRO A 64 -4.66 -14.72 -10.35
CA PRO A 64 -4.89 -13.31 -10.05
C PRO A 64 -5.75 -12.62 -11.11
N ILE A 65 -6.42 -11.54 -10.70
CA ILE A 65 -7.06 -10.56 -11.60
C ILE A 65 -6.03 -9.51 -11.99
N VAL A 66 -6.01 -9.15 -13.27
CA VAL A 66 -4.97 -8.28 -13.86
C VAL A 66 -5.27 -6.80 -13.67
N ASP A 67 -6.55 -6.44 -13.78
CA ASP A 67 -6.98 -5.05 -13.89
C ASP A 67 -8.09 -4.71 -12.88
N PRO A 68 -8.10 -3.46 -12.36
CA PRO A 68 -9.27 -2.92 -11.68
C PRO A 68 -10.46 -2.85 -12.64
N LEU A 69 -11.68 -2.77 -12.10
CA LEU A 69 -12.86 -2.55 -12.95
C LEU A 69 -12.75 -1.21 -13.70
N PRO A 70 -13.23 -1.13 -14.95
CA PRO A 70 -13.23 0.12 -15.72
C PRO A 70 -14.03 1.26 -15.08
N SER A 71 -14.98 0.93 -14.20
CA SER A 71 -15.78 1.89 -13.44
C SER A 71 -15.01 2.59 -12.31
N ILE A 72 -13.84 2.07 -11.93
CA ILE A 72 -13.04 2.65 -10.85
C ILE A 72 -12.41 3.96 -11.36
N PRO A 73 -12.64 5.09 -10.67
CA PRO A 73 -12.12 6.37 -11.11
C PRO A 73 -10.59 6.39 -11.11
N PRO A 74 -9.97 7.22 -11.97
CA PRO A 74 -8.54 7.48 -11.87
C PRO A 74 -8.22 8.11 -10.51
N PRO A 75 -7.02 7.83 -9.95
CA PRO A 75 -6.62 8.43 -8.69
C PRO A 75 -6.51 9.97 -8.86
N PRO A 76 -6.88 10.75 -7.84
CA PRO A 76 -6.78 12.21 -7.91
C PRO A 76 -5.33 12.64 -8.05
N ILE A 77 -5.08 13.64 -8.90
CA ILE A 77 -3.76 14.28 -9.01
C ILE A 77 -3.65 15.29 -7.88
N ILE A 78 -2.79 15.01 -6.91
CA ILE A 78 -2.52 15.92 -5.80
C ILE A 78 -1.31 16.79 -6.17
N ALA A 79 -1.56 18.06 -6.46
CA ALA A 79 -0.52 19.03 -6.71
C ALA A 79 0.24 19.34 -5.41
N LEU A 80 1.56 19.51 -5.52
CA LEU A 80 2.37 19.96 -4.39
C LEU A 80 2.21 21.48 -4.23
N THR A 81 2.22 21.96 -2.99
CA THR A 81 2.42 23.39 -2.72
C THR A 81 3.85 23.80 -3.08
N SER A 82 4.12 25.11 -3.16
CA SER A 82 5.47 25.63 -3.44
C SER A 82 6.51 25.15 -2.41
N ASP A 83 6.16 25.15 -1.12
CA ASP A 83 7.02 24.61 -0.04
C ASP A 83 7.29 23.10 -0.21
N GLN A 84 6.24 22.35 -0.51
CA GLN A 84 6.34 20.91 -0.74
C GLN A 84 7.21 20.57 -1.96
N GLN A 85 7.06 21.32 -3.05
CA GLN A 85 7.89 21.18 -4.24
C GLN A 85 9.35 21.47 -3.93
N THR A 86 9.63 22.57 -3.21
CA THR A 86 10.98 22.93 -2.76
C THR A 86 11.63 21.81 -1.94
N LYS A 87 10.89 21.23 -0.99
CA LYS A 87 11.38 20.12 -0.16
C LYS A 87 11.60 18.83 -0.96
N TYR A 88 10.74 18.55 -1.93
CA TYR A 88 10.94 17.45 -2.86
C TYR A 88 12.21 17.62 -3.68
N ASP A 89 12.43 18.80 -4.27
CA ASP A 89 13.60 19.08 -5.09
C ASP A 89 14.90 19.02 -4.28
N ALA A 90 14.86 19.49 -3.03
CA ALA A 90 15.96 19.36 -2.09
C ALA A 90 16.27 17.88 -1.75
N LEU A 91 15.25 17.07 -1.45
CA LEU A 91 15.44 15.65 -1.17
C LEU A 91 15.96 14.89 -2.40
N LEU A 92 15.43 15.18 -3.59
CA LEU A 92 15.91 14.60 -4.84
C LEU A 92 17.38 14.94 -5.09
N THR A 93 17.80 16.18 -4.79
CA THR A 93 19.20 16.60 -4.88
C THR A 93 20.07 15.81 -3.91
N THR A 94 19.64 15.65 -2.66
CA THR A 94 20.34 14.82 -1.66
C THR A 94 20.49 13.37 -2.12
N VAL A 95 19.42 12.76 -2.64
CA VAL A 95 19.47 11.37 -3.11
C VAL A 95 20.40 11.20 -4.32
N LYS A 96 20.44 12.19 -5.22
CA LYS A 96 21.37 12.20 -6.37
C LYS A 96 22.83 12.36 -5.96
N SER A 97 23.12 12.88 -4.76
CA SER A 97 24.49 13.00 -4.25
C SER A 97 25.01 11.72 -3.59
N TRP A 98 24.14 10.76 -3.31
CA TRP A 98 24.55 9.48 -2.75
C TRP A 98 25.38 8.69 -3.74
N THR A 99 26.60 8.34 -3.33
CA THR A 99 27.53 7.52 -4.11
C THR A 99 27.63 6.11 -3.56
N GLU A 100 27.32 5.92 -2.27
CA GLU A 100 27.33 4.64 -1.58
C GLU A 100 26.11 4.48 -0.67
N ILE A 101 25.68 3.24 -0.47
CA ILE A 101 24.71 2.88 0.57
C ILE A 101 25.46 2.14 1.67
N PRO A 102 25.39 2.62 2.92
CA PRO A 102 26.00 1.94 4.05
C PRO A 102 25.21 0.66 4.38
N CYS A 103 25.88 -0.32 4.99
CA CYS A 103 25.26 -1.55 5.48
C CYS A 103 25.88 -1.97 6.80
N THR A 104 25.14 -2.75 7.59
CA THR A 104 25.67 -3.34 8.84
C THR A 104 26.82 -4.30 8.56
N LYS A 105 26.79 -4.98 7.40
CA LYS A 105 27.86 -5.84 6.91
C LYS A 105 28.63 -5.16 5.77
N ALA A 106 29.95 -5.10 5.89
CA ALA A 106 30.80 -4.37 4.94
C ALA A 106 30.69 -4.89 3.51
N GLU A 107 30.49 -6.20 3.32
CA GLU A 107 30.33 -6.83 2.01
C GLU A 107 29.02 -6.48 1.30
N LYS A 108 28.03 -5.93 2.03
CA LYS A 108 26.76 -5.45 1.47
C LYS A 108 26.77 -3.94 1.17
N ALA A 109 27.70 -3.21 1.76
CA ALA A 109 27.87 -1.78 1.48
C ALA A 109 28.49 -1.57 0.10
N GLY A 110 28.30 -0.40 -0.48
CA GLY A 110 28.91 -0.06 -1.78
C GLY A 110 28.02 0.84 -2.64
N PRO A 111 28.40 1.03 -3.92
CA PRO A 111 27.75 1.98 -4.80
C PRO A 111 26.28 1.65 -5.06
N LEU A 112 25.49 2.66 -5.41
CA LEU A 112 24.09 2.46 -5.81
C LEU A 112 24.04 1.61 -7.07
N THR A 113 23.13 0.64 -7.07
CA THR A 113 22.80 -0.19 -8.22
C THR A 113 21.72 0.47 -9.09
N GLU A 114 21.59 0.03 -10.34
CA GLU A 114 20.52 0.54 -11.22
C GLU A 114 19.11 0.27 -10.66
N ASN A 115 18.89 -0.88 -10.02
CA ASN A 115 17.61 -1.23 -9.42
C ASN A 115 17.27 -0.27 -8.25
N GLU A 116 18.28 0.14 -7.48
CA GLU A 116 18.10 1.10 -6.39
C GLU A 116 17.79 2.51 -6.92
N ILE A 117 18.44 2.94 -7.99
CA ILE A 117 18.12 4.23 -8.65
C ILE A 117 16.68 4.19 -9.19
N MET A 118 16.27 3.09 -9.82
CA MET A 118 14.90 2.89 -10.29
C MET A 118 13.88 2.88 -9.14
N TRP A 119 14.23 2.37 -7.95
CA TRP A 119 13.36 2.37 -6.76
C TRP A 119 13.18 3.77 -6.15
N LEU A 120 14.16 4.67 -6.33
CA LEU A 120 14.15 6.06 -5.87
C LEU A 120 13.29 6.95 -6.78
N THR A 121 12.03 6.57 -6.97
CA THR A 121 11.02 7.29 -7.77
C THR A 121 10.54 8.57 -7.10
N ARG A 122 9.88 9.44 -7.87
CA ARG A 122 9.22 10.65 -7.35
C ARG A 122 8.30 10.32 -6.19
N GLU A 123 7.39 9.37 -6.40
CA GLU A 123 6.39 8.97 -5.41
C GLU A 123 7.04 8.27 -4.21
N CYS A 124 8.18 7.57 -4.39
CA CYS A 124 8.97 7.07 -3.27
C CYS A 124 9.42 8.21 -2.36
N LEU A 125 10.11 9.22 -2.90
CA LEU A 125 10.56 10.37 -2.10
C LEU A 125 9.40 11.08 -1.39
N LEU A 126 8.26 11.25 -2.08
CA LEU A 126 7.07 11.86 -1.50
C LEU A 126 6.46 11.04 -0.36
N ARG A 127 6.49 9.69 -0.42
CA ARG A 127 6.05 8.85 0.71
C ARG A 127 6.88 9.13 1.96
N TYR A 128 8.20 9.25 1.83
CA TYR A 128 9.08 9.55 2.97
C TYR A 128 8.83 10.96 3.50
N LEU A 129 8.72 11.96 2.61
CA LEU A 129 8.39 13.33 3.02
C LEU A 129 7.05 13.40 3.76
N ARG A 130 5.98 12.76 3.26
CA ARG A 130 4.68 12.74 3.97
C ARG A 130 4.79 12.05 5.33
N ALA A 131 5.48 10.92 5.39
CA ALA A 131 5.62 10.14 6.62
C ALA A 131 6.46 10.83 7.71
N THR A 132 7.30 11.80 7.34
CA THR A 132 8.07 12.64 8.27
C THR A 132 7.46 14.04 8.42
N LYS A 133 6.20 14.24 8.00
CA LYS A 133 5.51 15.54 8.06
C LYS A 133 6.31 16.67 7.38
N TRP A 134 6.96 16.33 6.27
CA TRP A 134 7.79 17.22 5.46
C TRP A 134 9.05 17.73 6.18
N ASP A 135 9.54 17.00 7.18
CA ASP A 135 10.89 17.16 7.71
C ASP A 135 11.90 16.53 6.74
N LEU A 136 12.72 17.38 6.13
CA LEU A 136 13.67 17.00 5.09
C LEU A 136 14.82 16.14 5.63
N ALA A 137 15.36 16.48 6.80
CA ALA A 137 16.48 15.77 7.38
C ALA A 137 16.06 14.36 7.80
N GLU A 138 14.90 14.26 8.46
CA GLU A 138 14.34 12.97 8.87
C GLU A 138 13.91 12.13 7.66
N ALA A 139 13.36 12.76 6.60
CA ALA A 139 13.03 12.05 5.36
C ALA A 139 14.27 11.42 4.72
N GLY A 140 15.37 12.18 4.62
CA GLY A 140 16.65 11.68 4.12
C GLY A 140 17.22 10.54 4.96
N LYS A 141 17.24 10.69 6.29
CA LYS A 141 17.71 9.65 7.23
C LYS A 141 16.92 8.36 7.06
N ARG A 142 15.58 8.45 7.07
CA ARG A 142 14.69 7.29 7.00
C ARG A 142 14.74 6.60 5.63
N LEU A 143 14.89 7.36 4.55
CA LEU A 143 15.05 6.81 3.21
C LEU A 143 16.37 6.02 3.08
N LEU A 144 17.49 6.59 3.54
CA LEU A 144 18.79 5.92 3.52
C LEU A 144 18.82 4.69 4.43
N SER A 145 18.19 4.77 5.61
CA SER A 145 17.97 3.63 6.51
C SER A 145 17.20 2.50 5.81
N THR A 146 16.21 2.83 4.98
CA THR A 146 15.48 1.82 4.23
C THR A 146 16.30 1.20 3.11
N MET A 147 17.11 1.97 2.39
CA MET A 147 18.04 1.40 1.40
C MET A 147 19.04 0.44 2.05
N THR A 148 19.59 0.85 3.20
CA THR A 148 20.46 0.01 4.03
C THR A 148 19.76 -1.29 4.43
N TRP A 149 18.54 -1.19 4.97
CA TRP A 149 17.74 -2.35 5.36
C TRP A 149 17.44 -3.28 4.18
N ARG A 150 17.10 -2.76 3.00
CA ARG A 150 16.81 -3.58 1.81
C ARG A 150 18.00 -4.49 1.47
N ARG A 151 19.22 -3.97 1.56
CA ARG A 151 20.46 -4.75 1.36
C ARG A 151 20.71 -5.73 2.50
N ASP A 152 20.66 -5.27 3.74
CA ASP A 152 20.94 -6.09 4.92
C ASP A 152 19.95 -7.26 5.06
N TYR A 153 18.66 -7.00 4.81
CA TYR A 153 17.59 -7.99 4.78
C TYR A 153 17.73 -9.01 3.63
N GLY A 154 18.47 -8.65 2.58
CA GLY A 154 18.61 -9.48 1.37
C GLY A 154 17.32 -9.50 0.56
N LEU A 155 16.62 -8.36 0.47
CA LEU A 155 15.29 -8.30 -0.13
C LEU A 155 15.28 -8.76 -1.60
N GLU A 156 16.34 -8.46 -2.35
CA GLU A 156 16.49 -8.89 -3.75
C GLU A 156 16.82 -10.38 -3.90
N ASP A 157 17.31 -11.03 -2.83
CA ASP A 157 17.66 -12.46 -2.82
C ASP A 157 16.45 -13.36 -2.54
N ILE A 158 15.31 -12.79 -2.13
CA ILE A 158 14.11 -13.55 -1.77
C ILE A 158 13.35 -13.96 -3.04
N THR A 159 13.50 -15.23 -3.42
CA THR A 159 12.87 -15.79 -4.63
C THR A 159 11.48 -16.40 -4.37
N ALA A 160 10.68 -16.50 -5.43
CA ALA A 160 9.38 -17.17 -5.41
C ALA A 160 9.50 -18.64 -4.99
N ASP A 161 10.56 -19.33 -5.42
CA ASP A 161 10.80 -20.74 -5.10
C ASP A 161 11.16 -20.94 -3.63
N TYR A 162 12.02 -20.07 -3.08
CA TYR A 162 12.39 -20.12 -1.67
C TYR A 162 11.17 -19.89 -0.75
N ILE A 163 10.26 -18.99 -1.15
CA ILE A 163 9.07 -18.62 -0.39
C ILE A 163 7.88 -19.56 -0.62
N SER A 164 7.81 -20.25 -1.76
CA SER A 164 6.69 -21.13 -2.16
C SER A 164 6.15 -22.02 -1.02
N PRO A 165 6.98 -22.74 -0.23
CA PRO A 165 6.49 -23.58 0.86
C PRO A 165 5.68 -22.83 1.92
N GLU A 166 5.95 -21.55 2.14
CA GLU A 166 5.16 -20.72 3.06
C GLU A 166 3.75 -20.45 2.56
N ASN A 167 3.51 -20.51 1.24
CA ASN A 167 2.24 -20.15 0.65
C ASN A 167 1.47 -21.33 0.05
N GLU A 168 1.92 -22.57 0.18
CA GLU A 168 1.22 -23.77 -0.29
C GLU A 168 -0.23 -23.86 0.21
N SER A 169 -0.48 -23.40 1.44
CA SER A 169 -1.83 -23.37 2.00
C SER A 169 -2.67 -22.17 1.58
N GLY A 170 -2.14 -21.19 0.85
CA GLY A 170 -2.85 -19.95 0.52
C GLY A 170 -3.18 -19.10 1.74
N LYS A 171 -2.24 -18.98 2.68
CA LYS A 171 -2.40 -18.10 3.86
C LYS A 171 -2.28 -16.62 3.51
N GLN A 172 -1.66 -16.31 2.37
CA GLN A 172 -1.73 -15.00 1.73
C GLN A 172 -1.97 -15.15 0.22
N TRP A 173 -2.77 -14.26 -0.36
CA TRP A 173 -2.92 -14.15 -1.81
C TRP A 173 -3.34 -12.73 -2.18
N ILE A 174 -3.08 -12.32 -3.41
CA ILE A 174 -3.49 -11.03 -3.98
C ILE A 174 -4.53 -11.28 -5.06
N LEU A 175 -5.69 -10.63 -4.95
CA LEU A 175 -6.81 -10.87 -5.84
C LEU A 175 -7.73 -9.64 -5.92
N GLY A 176 -7.96 -9.13 -7.12
CA GLY A 176 -8.89 -8.02 -7.33
C GLY A 176 -8.41 -6.70 -6.72
N TYR A 177 -9.26 -5.69 -6.86
CA TYR A 177 -8.95 -4.31 -6.51
C TYR A 177 -10.09 -3.67 -5.73
N ASP A 178 -9.76 -2.85 -4.73
CA ASP A 178 -10.75 -2.11 -3.93
C ASP A 178 -11.44 -1.01 -4.76
N ILE A 179 -12.44 -0.32 -4.22
CA ILE A 179 -13.16 0.75 -4.94
C ILE A 179 -12.29 1.98 -5.30
N ALA A 180 -11.06 2.06 -4.80
CA ALA A 180 -10.05 3.04 -5.20
C ALA A 180 -9.01 2.47 -6.18
N GLY A 181 -9.17 1.21 -6.60
CA GLY A 181 -8.30 0.48 -7.52
C GLY A 181 -7.01 -0.01 -6.87
N ARG A 182 -6.98 -0.21 -5.55
CA ARG A 182 -5.82 -0.72 -4.83
C ARG A 182 -5.82 -2.24 -4.86
N PRO A 183 -4.69 -2.92 -5.14
CA PRO A 183 -4.61 -4.37 -5.03
C PRO A 183 -5.03 -4.85 -3.65
N CYS A 184 -5.89 -5.86 -3.61
CA CYS A 184 -6.37 -6.48 -2.38
C CYS A 184 -5.46 -7.66 -2.00
N GLN A 185 -4.65 -7.50 -0.95
CA GLN A 185 -3.87 -8.56 -0.34
C GLN A 185 -4.68 -9.21 0.78
N TYR A 186 -5.04 -10.48 0.59
CA TYR A 186 -5.75 -11.26 1.58
C TYR A 186 -4.78 -11.95 2.53
N LEU A 187 -5.15 -11.95 3.80
CA LEU A 187 -4.41 -12.57 4.89
C LEU A 187 -5.37 -13.49 5.65
N ASN A 188 -5.03 -14.77 5.71
CA ASN A 188 -5.79 -15.75 6.47
C ASN A 188 -4.85 -16.46 7.46
N PRO A 189 -4.64 -15.90 8.66
CA PRO A 189 -3.79 -16.50 9.69
C PRO A 189 -4.21 -17.93 10.06
N GLY A 190 -5.51 -18.24 9.96
CA GLY A 190 -6.05 -19.59 10.15
C GLY A 190 -5.42 -20.64 9.23
N ARG A 191 -4.89 -20.25 8.06
CA ARG A 191 -4.27 -21.16 7.09
C ARG A 191 -2.77 -21.37 7.31
N GLN A 192 -2.21 -21.01 8.47
CA GLN A 192 -0.80 -21.26 8.79
C GLN A 192 -0.40 -22.74 8.57
N ASN A 193 0.69 -22.96 7.82
CA ASN A 193 1.11 -24.29 7.37
C ASN A 193 2.56 -24.64 7.72
N THR A 194 3.34 -23.68 8.21
CA THR A 194 4.76 -23.89 8.52
C THR A 194 5.06 -23.65 10.00
N GLN A 195 6.16 -24.23 10.45
CA GLN A 195 6.70 -23.93 11.77
C GLN A 195 7.27 -22.51 11.81
N LEU A 196 7.30 -21.94 13.02
CA LEU A 196 7.85 -20.62 13.28
C LEU A 196 9.28 -20.50 12.71
N SER A 197 9.50 -19.55 11.81
CA SER A 197 10.81 -19.30 11.20
C SER A 197 10.90 -17.88 10.64
N PRO A 198 12.12 -17.34 10.42
CA PRO A 198 12.32 -16.06 9.72
C PRO A 198 11.65 -16.02 8.33
N ARG A 199 11.55 -17.17 7.67
CA ARG A 199 10.90 -17.31 6.36
C ARG A 199 9.44 -16.87 6.36
N GLN A 200 8.74 -16.95 7.50
CA GLN A 200 7.37 -16.46 7.62
C GLN A 200 7.28 -14.93 7.48
N VAL A 201 8.24 -14.20 8.02
CA VAL A 201 8.32 -12.73 7.87
C VAL A 201 8.79 -12.39 6.46
N GLN A 202 9.78 -13.12 5.93
CA GLN A 202 10.22 -12.97 4.53
C GLN A 202 9.08 -13.21 3.53
N HIS A 203 8.22 -14.21 3.77
CA HIS A 203 7.02 -14.45 2.97
C HIS A 203 6.05 -13.26 3.01
N TRP A 204 5.83 -12.67 4.19
CA TRP A 204 4.98 -11.49 4.30
C TRP A 204 5.56 -10.28 3.54
N VAL A 205 6.87 -10.03 3.67
CA VAL A 205 7.57 -8.98 2.91
C VAL A 205 7.51 -9.26 1.40
N PHE A 206 7.74 -10.50 0.99
CA PHE A 206 7.66 -10.93 -0.40
C PHE A 206 6.28 -10.65 -1.00
N MET A 207 5.21 -11.05 -0.30
CA MET A 207 3.84 -10.80 -0.74
C MET A 207 3.50 -9.31 -0.77
N LEU A 208 4.05 -8.51 0.15
CA LEU A 208 3.92 -7.05 0.12
C LEU A 208 4.58 -6.44 -1.13
N GLU A 209 5.80 -6.87 -1.49
CA GLU A 209 6.47 -6.43 -2.72
C GLU A 209 5.69 -6.85 -3.99
N ARG A 210 5.10 -8.06 -4.00
CA ARG A 210 4.19 -8.48 -5.08
C ARG A 210 2.97 -7.57 -5.18
N SER A 211 2.32 -7.24 -4.06
CA SER A 211 1.20 -6.29 -4.03
C SER A 211 1.59 -4.92 -4.58
N ILE A 212 2.78 -4.41 -4.24
CA ILE A 212 3.31 -3.14 -4.74
C ILE A 212 3.54 -3.20 -6.26
N SER A 213 4.07 -4.31 -6.78
CA SER A 213 4.29 -4.48 -8.22
C SER A 213 3.00 -4.49 -9.05
N LEU A 214 1.86 -4.79 -8.43
CA LEU A 214 0.54 -4.80 -9.06
C LEU A 214 -0.21 -3.47 -8.98
N LEU A 215 0.36 -2.45 -8.31
CA LEU A 215 -0.22 -1.11 -8.28
C LEU A 215 -0.33 -0.54 -9.69
N GLY A 216 -1.49 0.02 -10.02
CA GLY A 216 -1.68 0.78 -11.26
C GLY A 216 -1.01 2.17 -11.21
N PRO A 217 -1.02 2.90 -12.34
CA PRO A 217 -0.56 4.28 -12.39
C PRO A 217 -1.29 5.17 -11.38
N GLY A 218 -0.54 6.04 -10.69
CA GLY A 218 -1.07 7.01 -9.73
C GLY A 218 -1.55 6.42 -8.40
N ARG A 219 -1.27 5.14 -8.14
CA ARG A 219 -1.66 4.46 -6.90
C ARG A 219 -0.44 4.06 -6.11
N GLU A 220 -0.46 4.33 -4.81
CA GLU A 220 0.68 4.09 -3.91
C GLU A 220 0.35 3.12 -2.77
N THR A 221 -0.95 2.84 -2.56
CA THR A 221 -1.48 2.17 -1.37
C THR A 221 -2.20 0.86 -1.71
N LEU A 222 -2.28 -0.03 -0.71
CA LEU A 222 -2.88 -1.34 -0.79
C LEU A 222 -4.16 -1.44 0.06
N ALA A 223 -4.97 -2.44 -0.24
CA ALA A 223 -6.07 -2.88 0.61
C ALA A 223 -5.71 -4.24 1.26
N LEU A 224 -5.77 -4.32 2.59
CA LEU A 224 -5.58 -5.57 3.32
C LEU A 224 -6.95 -6.21 3.59
N MET A 225 -7.11 -7.48 3.23
CA MET A 225 -8.31 -8.27 3.46
C MET A 225 -7.99 -9.35 4.50
N ILE A 226 -8.27 -9.10 5.78
CA ILE A 226 -7.85 -9.96 6.88
C ILE A 226 -9.03 -10.81 7.37
N ASN A 227 -8.88 -12.13 7.31
CA ASN A 227 -9.88 -13.08 7.80
C ASN A 227 -9.30 -13.85 9.00
N PHE A 228 -9.80 -13.55 10.20
CA PHE A 228 -9.35 -14.20 11.43
C PHE A 228 -10.07 -15.52 11.75
N LYS A 229 -10.83 -16.09 10.80
CA LYS A 229 -11.49 -17.38 10.99
C LYS A 229 -10.47 -18.43 11.43
N ALA A 230 -10.66 -18.95 12.64
CA ALA A 230 -9.79 -19.96 13.20
C ALA A 230 -9.85 -21.25 12.36
N SER A 231 -8.71 -21.94 12.26
CA SER A 231 -8.69 -23.29 11.71
C SER A 231 -9.14 -24.29 12.75
N LYS A 232 -9.90 -25.29 12.30
CA LYS A 232 -10.29 -26.45 13.12
C LYS A 232 -9.17 -27.50 13.21
N GLU A 233 -8.22 -27.47 12.30
CA GLU A 233 -7.21 -28.51 12.10
C GLU A 233 -5.77 -28.03 12.36
N ARG A 234 -5.55 -26.71 12.35
CA ARG A 234 -4.21 -26.11 12.44
C ARG A 234 -4.02 -25.43 13.79
N VAL A 235 -2.89 -25.74 14.42
CA VAL A 235 -2.41 -25.10 15.65
C VAL A 235 -1.46 -23.94 15.32
N ASN A 236 -1.21 -23.03 16.27
CA ASN A 236 -0.30 -21.87 16.11
C ASN A 236 -0.66 -20.92 14.95
N THR A 237 -1.96 -20.70 14.73
CA THR A 237 -2.47 -19.81 13.66
C THR A 237 -2.32 -18.32 14.00
N ALA A 238 -2.09 -17.97 15.26
CA ALA A 238 -1.76 -16.61 15.66
C ALA A 238 -0.24 -16.37 15.53
N PRO A 239 0.18 -15.22 14.97
CA PRO A 239 1.60 -14.86 14.95
C PRO A 239 2.12 -14.70 16.39
N SER A 240 3.37 -15.08 16.62
CA SER A 240 4.02 -14.82 17.91
C SER A 240 4.19 -13.30 18.14
N ILE A 241 4.28 -12.88 19.41
CA ILE A 241 4.52 -11.46 19.76
C ILE A 241 5.82 -10.94 19.12
N GLY A 242 6.86 -11.78 19.04
CA GLY A 242 8.12 -11.44 18.40
C GLY A 242 7.95 -11.13 16.92
N GLN A 243 7.27 -12.00 16.17
CA GLN A 243 6.97 -11.75 14.76
C GLN A 243 6.07 -10.54 14.54
N GLY A 244 5.07 -10.35 15.40
CA GLY A 244 4.19 -9.18 15.34
C GLY A 244 4.99 -7.88 15.49
N ARG A 245 5.94 -7.84 16.41
CA ARG A 245 6.86 -6.70 16.60
C ARG A 245 7.78 -6.50 15.40
N GLU A 246 8.36 -7.57 14.87
CA GLU A 246 9.24 -7.50 13.70
C GLU A 246 8.50 -6.95 12.47
N VAL A 247 7.33 -7.49 12.15
CA VAL A 247 6.49 -7.01 11.03
C VAL A 247 6.08 -5.55 11.24
N LEU A 248 5.70 -5.18 12.47
CA LEU A 248 5.34 -3.80 12.79
C LEU A 248 6.52 -2.84 12.58
N ASN A 249 7.72 -3.22 13.03
CA ASN A 249 8.93 -2.44 12.84
C ASN A 249 9.25 -2.28 11.34
N ILE A 250 9.14 -3.35 10.55
CA ILE A 250 9.34 -3.28 9.09
C ILE A 250 8.32 -2.32 8.44
N LEU A 251 7.04 -2.45 8.78
CA LEU A 251 5.97 -1.58 8.26
C LEU A 251 6.20 -0.11 8.58
N GLN A 252 6.47 0.17 9.85
CA GLN A 252 6.65 1.54 10.32
C GLN A 252 7.94 2.16 9.80
N SER A 253 9.03 1.40 9.66
CA SER A 253 10.32 1.96 9.24
C SER A 253 10.46 2.06 7.72
N HIS A 254 10.05 1.02 6.99
CA HIS A 254 10.48 0.79 5.61
C HIS A 254 9.36 0.82 4.57
N TYR A 255 8.09 0.78 5.01
CA TYR A 255 6.92 0.86 4.13
C TYR A 255 5.98 2.03 4.48
N PRO A 256 6.50 3.28 4.56
CA PRO A 256 5.67 4.44 4.85
C PRO A 256 4.54 4.61 3.84
N GLU A 257 3.38 5.06 4.32
CA GLU A 257 2.27 5.48 3.45
C GLU A 257 1.74 4.40 2.49
N ARG A 258 1.89 3.10 2.84
CA ARG A 258 1.40 1.98 2.01
C ARG A 258 -0.01 1.49 2.34
N LEU A 259 -0.52 1.73 3.56
CA LEU A 259 -1.86 1.27 3.96
C LEU A 259 -2.94 2.26 3.49
N GLY A 260 -3.81 1.81 2.58
CA GLY A 260 -4.97 2.56 2.11
C GLY A 260 -6.29 2.12 2.75
N ARG A 261 -6.45 0.82 3.00
CA ARG A 261 -7.64 0.22 3.64
C ARG A 261 -7.25 -1.09 4.32
N ALA A 262 -7.89 -1.42 5.44
CA ALA A 262 -7.91 -2.77 5.97
C ALA A 262 -9.35 -3.19 6.26
N CYS A 263 -9.79 -4.24 5.59
CA CYS A 263 -11.08 -4.89 5.74
C CYS A 263 -10.87 -6.16 6.56
N VAL A 264 -11.50 -6.25 7.72
CA VAL A 264 -11.26 -7.31 8.69
C VAL A 264 -12.57 -8.01 9.02
N ILE A 265 -12.59 -9.33 8.88
CA ILE A 265 -13.74 -10.18 9.19
C ILE A 265 -13.38 -11.30 10.16
N ASN A 266 -14.40 -11.82 10.85
CA ASN A 266 -14.29 -12.94 11.81
C ASN A 266 -13.33 -12.61 12.97
N VAL A 267 -13.32 -11.36 13.41
CA VAL A 267 -12.43 -10.89 14.48
C VAL A 267 -12.76 -11.62 15.79
N PRO A 268 -11.78 -12.25 16.47
CA PRO A 268 -12.04 -12.91 17.73
C PRO A 268 -12.55 -11.91 18.76
N TRP A 269 -13.53 -12.30 19.58
CA TRP A 269 -14.17 -11.40 20.56
C TRP A 269 -13.15 -10.72 21.50
N LEU A 270 -12.05 -11.41 21.83
CA LEU A 270 -10.96 -10.87 22.64
C LEU A 270 -10.23 -9.70 21.94
N VAL A 271 -10.02 -9.79 20.62
CA VAL A 271 -9.43 -8.72 19.81
C VAL A 271 -10.36 -7.52 19.76
N TRP A 272 -11.68 -7.74 19.68
CA TRP A 272 -12.67 -6.67 19.81
C TRP A 272 -12.60 -5.94 21.16
N GLY A 273 -12.41 -6.68 22.26
CA GLY A 273 -12.22 -6.09 23.59
C GLY A 273 -10.96 -5.21 23.68
N PHE A 274 -9.84 -5.71 23.16
CA PHE A 274 -8.59 -4.96 23.11
C PHE A 274 -8.68 -3.71 22.20
N LEU A 275 -9.22 -3.85 20.98
CA LEU A 275 -9.38 -2.74 20.05
C LEU A 275 -10.26 -1.63 20.65
N LYS A 276 -11.36 -1.95 21.32
CA LYS A 276 -12.22 -0.96 21.99
C LYS A 276 -11.46 -0.15 23.05
N LEU A 277 -10.54 -0.79 23.78
CA LEU A 277 -9.74 -0.13 24.80
C LEU A 277 -8.70 0.84 24.20
N ILE A 278 -8.08 0.47 23.07
CA ILE A 278 -7.03 1.28 22.44
C ILE A 278 -7.54 2.28 21.40
N THR A 279 -8.77 2.12 20.89
CA THR A 279 -9.37 2.97 19.84
C THR A 279 -9.29 4.48 20.14
N PRO A 280 -9.46 4.98 21.38
CA PRO A 280 -9.30 6.40 21.69
C PRO A 280 -7.89 6.96 21.41
N PHE A 281 -6.89 6.10 21.33
CA PHE A 281 -5.48 6.45 21.12
C PHE A 281 -5.00 6.20 19.68
N ILE A 282 -5.87 5.65 18.82
CA ILE A 282 -5.58 5.47 17.39
C ILE A 282 -5.88 6.80 16.68
N ASP A 283 -4.95 7.29 15.88
CA ASP A 283 -5.17 8.51 15.12
C ASP A 283 -6.38 8.37 14.17
N PRO A 284 -7.14 9.46 13.90
CA PRO A 284 -8.35 9.39 13.08
C PRO A 284 -8.12 8.78 11.69
N THR A 285 -6.99 9.08 11.05
CA THR A 285 -6.64 8.57 9.72
C THR A 285 -6.45 7.06 9.72
N THR A 286 -5.82 6.50 10.75
CA THR A 286 -5.70 5.04 10.93
C THR A 286 -7.06 4.41 11.20
N LYS A 287 -7.91 5.03 12.03
CA LYS A 287 -9.26 4.52 12.31
C LYS A 287 -10.15 4.47 11.07
N GLU A 288 -10.08 5.48 10.20
CA GLU A 288 -10.85 5.52 8.96
C GLU A 288 -10.47 4.41 7.96
N LYS A 289 -9.21 3.95 8.01
CA LYS A 289 -8.68 2.88 7.16
C LYS A 289 -9.18 1.50 7.59
N LEU A 290 -9.45 1.29 8.88
CA LEU A 290 -9.90 0.00 9.43
C LEU A 290 -11.42 -0.17 9.31
N LYS A 291 -11.86 -1.29 8.72
CA LYS A 291 -13.27 -1.65 8.52
C LYS A 291 -13.50 -3.05 9.05
N PHE A 292 -14.37 -3.17 10.05
CA PHE A 292 -14.59 -4.41 10.80
C PHE A 292 -16.00 -4.95 10.57
N ASP A 293 -16.13 -6.24 10.26
CA ASP A 293 -17.37 -7.04 10.28
C ASP A 293 -18.61 -6.34 9.64
N GLY A 294 -18.41 -5.50 8.62
CA GLY A 294 -19.45 -4.86 7.81
C GLY A 294 -19.59 -5.46 6.41
N ASP A 295 -20.42 -4.87 5.55
CA ASP A 295 -20.52 -5.30 4.14
C ASP A 295 -19.25 -4.90 3.38
N MET A 296 -18.38 -5.88 3.13
CA MET A 296 -17.12 -5.66 2.43
C MET A 296 -17.31 -5.23 0.96
N LYS A 297 -18.53 -5.41 0.40
CA LYS A 297 -18.91 -4.91 -0.93
C LYS A 297 -18.92 -3.38 -1.03
N GLU A 298 -19.02 -2.68 0.11
CA GLU A 298 -18.87 -1.22 0.17
C GLU A 298 -17.42 -0.76 -0.07
N HIS A 299 -16.46 -1.68 -0.03
CA HIS A 299 -15.04 -1.37 -0.09
C HIS A 299 -14.32 -2.07 -1.24
N VAL A 300 -14.85 -3.19 -1.73
CA VAL A 300 -14.33 -3.92 -2.88
C VAL A 300 -15.53 -4.28 -3.77
N PRO A 301 -15.48 -3.97 -5.08
CA PRO A 301 -16.56 -4.37 -5.99
C PRO A 301 -16.86 -5.88 -5.87
N PRO A 302 -18.13 -6.29 -5.79
CA PRO A 302 -18.50 -7.68 -5.54
C PRO A 302 -17.86 -8.66 -6.54
N GLU A 303 -17.79 -8.31 -7.82
CA GLU A 303 -17.16 -9.12 -8.87
C GLU A 303 -15.63 -9.23 -8.80
N GLN A 304 -14.99 -8.49 -7.89
CA GLN A 304 -13.55 -8.60 -7.58
C GLN A 304 -13.29 -9.02 -6.12
N LEU A 305 -14.34 -9.28 -5.35
CA LEU A 305 -14.26 -9.70 -3.96
C LEU A 305 -14.51 -11.21 -3.85
N ALA A 306 -13.58 -11.93 -3.23
CA ALA A 306 -13.72 -13.39 -3.08
C ALA A 306 -14.96 -13.77 -2.25
N THR A 307 -15.60 -14.89 -2.60
CA THR A 307 -16.71 -15.48 -1.82
C THR A 307 -16.36 -15.76 -0.36
N SER A 308 -15.09 -16.05 -0.05
CA SER A 308 -14.59 -16.18 1.32
C SER A 308 -14.68 -14.89 2.17
N PHE A 309 -14.93 -13.76 1.51
CA PHE A 309 -15.24 -12.45 2.08
C PHE A 309 -16.65 -11.97 1.70
N MET A 310 -17.56 -12.90 1.37
CA MET A 310 -18.96 -12.63 1.00
C MET A 310 -19.12 -11.80 -0.29
N GLY A 311 -18.11 -11.78 -1.17
CA GLY A 311 -18.22 -11.24 -2.52
C GLY A 311 -18.80 -12.23 -3.53
N ASP A 312 -18.80 -11.85 -4.80
CA ASP A 312 -19.42 -12.62 -5.89
C ASP A 312 -18.37 -13.41 -6.71
N LEU A 313 -17.07 -13.18 -6.47
CA LEU A 313 -16.00 -13.88 -7.18
C LEU A 313 -15.71 -15.25 -6.56
N ASN A 314 -16.07 -16.30 -7.28
CA ASN A 314 -15.76 -17.68 -6.90
C ASN A 314 -14.27 -17.98 -7.12
N PHE A 315 -13.43 -17.64 -6.13
CA PHE A 315 -12.00 -17.88 -6.16
C PHE A 315 -11.60 -19.02 -5.23
N GLU A 316 -10.82 -19.96 -5.76
CA GLU A 316 -10.18 -21.02 -4.98
C GLU A 316 -8.68 -20.98 -5.19
N TYR A 317 -7.94 -21.05 -4.09
CA TYR A 317 -6.49 -21.10 -4.16
C TYR A 317 -6.03 -22.52 -4.44
N ASP A 318 -5.44 -22.69 -5.62
CA ASP A 318 -4.64 -23.84 -6.01
C ASP A 318 -3.19 -23.37 -6.13
N HIS A 319 -2.26 -23.90 -5.33
CA HIS A 319 -0.88 -23.40 -5.32
C HIS A 319 -0.17 -23.59 -6.67
N ALA A 320 -0.42 -24.72 -7.35
CA ALA A 320 0.24 -25.06 -8.59
C ALA A 320 -0.19 -24.16 -9.76
N GLU A 321 -1.43 -23.67 -9.72
CA GLU A 321 -1.95 -22.71 -10.71
C GLU A 321 -1.68 -21.25 -10.31
N TYR A 322 -1.97 -20.90 -9.05
CA TYR A 322 -1.93 -19.52 -8.57
C TYR A 322 -0.50 -18.98 -8.46
N TRP A 323 0.41 -19.73 -7.85
CA TRP A 323 1.74 -19.21 -7.50
C TRP A 323 2.58 -18.86 -8.73
N PRO A 324 2.67 -19.71 -9.77
CA PRO A 324 3.36 -19.34 -11.00
C PRO A 324 2.68 -18.17 -11.72
N ALA A 325 1.35 -18.11 -11.72
CA ALA A 325 0.59 -17.04 -12.37
C ALA A 325 0.85 -15.67 -11.73
N LEU A 326 0.82 -15.59 -10.39
CA LEU A 326 1.12 -14.35 -9.66
C LEU A 326 2.53 -13.86 -9.94
N ASN A 327 3.53 -14.75 -9.81
CA ASN A 327 4.93 -14.35 -9.92
C ASN A 327 5.27 -13.93 -11.36
N LYS A 328 4.79 -14.66 -12.38
CA LYS A 328 4.96 -14.25 -13.80
C LYS A 328 4.34 -12.88 -14.09
N LEU A 329 3.15 -12.61 -13.56
CA LEU A 329 2.52 -11.30 -13.72
C LEU A 329 3.35 -10.20 -13.05
N CYS A 330 3.83 -10.43 -11.84
CA CYS A 330 4.65 -9.44 -11.13
C CYS A 330 5.99 -9.18 -11.85
N ASP A 331 6.65 -10.23 -12.33
CA ASP A 331 7.91 -10.14 -13.08
C ASP A 331 7.72 -9.36 -14.39
N GLU A 332 6.64 -9.62 -15.12
CA GLU A 332 6.27 -8.86 -16.33
C GLU A 332 6.06 -7.37 -16.02
N ARG A 333 5.31 -7.05 -14.94
CA ARG A 333 5.08 -5.66 -14.52
C ARG A 333 6.36 -4.94 -14.10
N ILE A 334 7.29 -5.65 -13.47
CA ILE A 334 8.60 -5.11 -13.08
C ILE A 334 9.46 -4.89 -14.33
N ALA A 335 9.47 -5.85 -15.26
CA ALA A 335 10.20 -5.76 -16.51
C ALA A 335 9.72 -4.58 -17.38
N GLU A 336 8.41 -4.39 -17.52
CA GLU A 336 7.84 -3.24 -18.24
C GLU A 336 8.22 -1.90 -17.60
N GLN A 337 8.18 -1.81 -16.27
CA GLN A 337 8.62 -0.61 -15.55
C GLN A 337 10.11 -0.33 -15.83
N LYS A 338 10.94 -1.37 -15.80
CA LYS A 338 12.37 -1.26 -16.07
C LYS A 338 12.63 -0.83 -17.52
N GLU A 339 11.92 -1.38 -18.49
CA GLU A 339 12.01 -0.98 -19.89
C GLU A 339 11.67 0.50 -20.08
N ARG A 340 10.56 0.97 -19.48
CA ARG A 340 10.18 2.40 -19.51
C ARG A 340 11.23 3.29 -18.86
N TRP A 341 11.77 2.88 -17.70
CA TRP A 341 12.83 3.60 -16.99
C TRP A 341 14.13 3.70 -17.81
N VAL A 342 14.54 2.60 -18.46
CA VAL A 342 15.71 2.57 -19.34
C VAL A 342 15.49 3.48 -20.55
N LYS A 343 14.32 3.39 -21.20
CA LYS A 343 13.96 4.24 -22.34
C LYS A 343 13.91 5.73 -21.97
N ALA A 344 13.52 6.04 -20.74
CA ALA A 344 13.52 7.40 -20.21
C ALA A 344 14.90 7.92 -19.79
N GLY A 345 15.98 7.13 -19.88
CA GLY A 345 17.33 7.59 -19.56
C GLY A 345 17.79 7.30 -18.12
N LYS A 346 17.14 6.34 -17.44
CA LYS A 346 17.56 5.82 -16.12
C LYS A 346 17.61 6.89 -15.01
N HIS A 347 16.65 7.80 -14.99
CA HIS A 347 16.68 8.94 -14.07
C HIS A 347 16.28 8.58 -12.63
N PHE A 348 16.94 9.25 -11.67
CA PHE A 348 16.43 9.38 -10.30
C PHE A 348 15.12 10.17 -10.30
N GLY A 349 14.20 9.81 -9.41
CA GLY A 349 12.96 10.53 -9.24
C GLY A 349 11.98 10.36 -10.40
N GLU A 350 12.14 9.34 -11.25
CA GLU A 350 11.17 9.07 -12.31
C GLU A 350 9.78 8.77 -11.71
N SER A 351 8.71 9.17 -12.40
CA SER A 351 7.35 8.99 -11.86
C SER A 351 6.86 7.56 -11.98
N GLU A 352 6.35 6.99 -10.88
CA GLU A 352 5.63 5.71 -10.86
C GLU A 352 4.42 5.72 -11.80
N VAL A 353 3.81 6.89 -12.05
CA VAL A 353 2.72 7.03 -13.03
C VAL A 353 3.23 6.71 -14.43
N TYR A 354 4.36 7.30 -14.82
CA TYR A 354 5.00 7.04 -16.12
C TYR A 354 5.52 5.60 -16.22
N LEU A 355 6.25 5.14 -15.20
CA LEU A 355 6.84 3.79 -15.18
C LEU A 355 5.78 2.70 -15.30
N ARG A 356 4.57 2.93 -14.79
CA ARG A 356 3.45 1.97 -14.87
C ARG A 356 2.55 2.16 -16.10
N GLY A 357 2.95 3.00 -17.06
CA GLY A 357 2.24 3.21 -18.32
C GLY A 357 1.06 4.18 -18.24
N GLY A 358 0.99 5.03 -17.23
CA GLY A 358 0.02 6.11 -17.13
C GLY A 358 0.42 7.37 -17.91
N ASN A 359 -0.46 8.36 -17.92
CA ASN A 359 -0.34 9.56 -18.75
C ASN A 359 0.58 10.66 -18.17
N ALA A 360 1.56 10.30 -17.34
CA ALA A 360 2.58 11.26 -16.90
C ALA A 360 3.72 11.31 -17.91
N ALA A 361 4.32 12.49 -18.08
CA ALA A 361 5.59 12.61 -18.79
C ALA A 361 6.71 12.04 -17.93
N SER A 362 7.76 11.50 -18.57
CA SER A 362 9.03 11.25 -17.90
C SER A 362 9.59 12.56 -17.34
N VAL A 363 10.34 12.48 -16.24
CA VAL A 363 11.07 13.64 -15.69
C VAL A 363 12.05 14.28 -16.66
N ALA A 364 12.50 13.57 -17.70
CA ALA A 364 13.33 14.13 -18.78
C ALA A 364 12.55 15.10 -19.69
N ALA A 365 11.22 14.91 -19.80
CA ALA A 365 10.37 15.57 -20.77
C ALA A 365 9.45 16.64 -20.16
N ALA A 366 9.38 16.76 -18.83
CA ALA A 366 8.53 17.74 -18.16
C ALA A 366 9.26 19.08 -17.96
N PRO A 367 8.86 20.18 -18.61
CA PRO A 367 9.25 21.50 -18.14
C PRO A 367 8.66 21.73 -16.74
N PRO A 368 9.34 22.47 -15.84
CA PRO A 368 8.84 22.71 -14.49
C PRO A 368 7.46 23.36 -14.53
N LEU A 369 6.48 22.73 -13.86
CA LEU A 369 5.14 23.29 -13.68
C LEU A 369 5.23 24.49 -12.73
N VAL A 370 5.44 25.68 -13.29
CA VAL A 370 5.29 26.93 -12.55
C VAL A 370 3.79 27.20 -12.39
N VAL A 371 3.23 26.79 -11.25
CA VAL A 371 1.92 27.29 -10.83
C VAL A 371 2.12 28.73 -10.38
N LYS A 372 1.66 29.70 -11.18
CA LYS A 372 1.64 31.10 -10.77
C LYS A 372 0.72 31.23 -9.55
N GLU A 373 1.29 31.71 -8.45
CA GLU A 373 0.52 32.21 -7.31
C GLU A 373 -0.49 33.25 -7.84
N VAL A 374 -1.77 33.01 -7.58
CA VAL A 374 -2.79 34.05 -7.73
C VAL A 374 -2.59 34.97 -6.53
N THR A 375 -1.92 36.09 -6.76
CA THR A 375 -1.89 37.21 -5.81
C THR A 375 -3.32 37.72 -5.65
N GLU A 376 -3.85 37.61 -4.44
CA GLU A 376 -5.07 38.32 -4.02
C GLU A 376 -4.84 39.81 -4.16
N ASP A 377 -5.42 40.41 -5.20
CA ASP A 377 -5.85 41.81 -5.16
C ASP A 377 -6.84 42.09 -6.30
N SER A 378 -8.13 42.09 -5.96
CA SER A 378 -9.10 43.12 -6.35
C SER A 378 -10.54 42.71 -6.02
N LYS A 379 -11.15 43.52 -5.16
CA LYS A 379 -12.59 43.59 -4.91
C LYS A 379 -13.33 43.90 -6.21
N SER A 380 -14.34 43.10 -6.57
CA SER A 380 -15.70 43.54 -6.92
C SER A 380 -16.48 42.37 -7.54
N ALA A 381 -17.50 41.90 -6.84
CA ALA A 381 -18.45 40.94 -7.38
C ALA A 381 -19.50 41.68 -8.23
N PRO A 382 -19.84 41.22 -9.45
CA PRO A 382 -21.04 41.65 -10.13
C PRO A 382 -22.24 40.85 -9.63
N THR A 383 -23.23 41.57 -9.10
CA THR A 383 -24.55 41.07 -8.73
C THR A 383 -25.33 40.63 -9.98
N ILE A 384 -25.86 39.40 -9.99
CA ILE A 384 -26.88 38.95 -10.95
C ILE A 384 -28.17 38.65 -10.15
N PRO A 385 -29.36 39.07 -10.63
CA PRO A 385 -30.59 39.06 -9.83
C PRO A 385 -31.24 37.67 -9.75
N VAL A 386 -31.73 37.33 -8.56
CA VAL A 386 -32.61 36.17 -8.33
C VAL A 386 -34.06 36.58 -8.61
N PRO A 387 -34.87 35.79 -9.36
CA PRO A 387 -36.30 36.04 -9.48
C PRO A 387 -37.02 35.62 -8.21
N SER A 388 -37.83 36.53 -7.70
CA SER A 388 -38.78 36.34 -6.61
C SER A 388 -39.79 35.24 -6.94
N ASN A 389 -39.97 34.26 -6.05
CA ASN A 389 -41.24 33.59 -5.92
C ASN A 389 -41.70 33.67 -4.46
N LYS A 390 -42.82 34.36 -4.27
CA LYS A 390 -43.58 34.39 -3.03
C LYS A 390 -44.26 33.03 -2.91
N ASP A 391 -44.12 32.39 -1.76
CA ASP A 391 -45.29 31.97 -0.99
C ASP A 391 -44.89 31.70 0.46
N ASN A 392 -45.64 32.37 1.34
CA ASN A 392 -45.53 32.38 2.79
C ASN A 392 -46.17 31.12 3.37
N ALA A 393 -45.51 30.49 4.34
CA ALA A 393 -46.21 29.95 5.52
C ALA A 393 -45.22 29.77 6.69
N THR A 394 -45.32 30.71 7.63
CA THR A 394 -44.72 30.75 8.96
C THR A 394 -45.12 29.54 9.82
N ILE A 395 -44.23 29.03 10.69
CA ILE A 395 -44.49 28.65 12.10
C ILE A 395 -43.16 28.42 12.86
N ALA A 396 -43.18 28.77 14.15
CA ALA A 396 -42.11 29.04 15.12
C ALA A 396 -41.32 27.81 15.65
N PRO A 397 -40.22 28.02 16.42
CA PRO A 397 -39.30 26.96 16.83
C PRO A 397 -39.65 26.34 18.20
N GLY A 398 -39.32 25.04 18.34
CA GLY A 398 -39.13 24.38 19.63
C GLY A 398 -40.01 23.17 19.86
N ALA A 399 -39.42 21.97 19.81
CA ALA A 399 -39.76 20.84 20.69
C ALA A 399 -38.76 19.70 20.47
N THR A 400 -38.05 19.39 21.55
CA THR A 400 -37.26 18.19 21.77
C THR A 400 -38.15 16.94 21.64
N VAL A 401 -37.75 15.96 20.82
CA VAL A 401 -38.39 14.64 20.81
C VAL A 401 -37.32 13.56 20.95
N VAL A 402 -37.39 12.88 22.09
CA VAL A 402 -36.70 11.62 22.40
C VAL A 402 -37.43 10.49 21.68
N PRO A 403 -36.76 9.59 20.95
CA PRO A 403 -37.41 8.37 20.47
C PRO A 403 -37.34 7.29 21.56
N THR A 404 -38.53 6.82 21.94
CA THR A 404 -38.79 5.66 22.78
C THR A 404 -38.44 4.36 22.05
N VAL A 405 -37.75 3.45 22.73
CA VAL A 405 -37.48 2.07 22.29
C VAL A 405 -38.60 1.16 22.82
N PRO A 406 -39.23 0.31 21.99
CA PRO A 406 -40.20 -0.66 22.48
C PRO A 406 -39.49 -1.86 23.11
N VAL A 407 -40.02 -2.25 24.27
CA VAL A 407 -39.67 -3.45 25.05
C VAL A 407 -40.10 -4.70 24.28
N ALA A 408 -39.18 -5.65 24.10
CA ALA A 408 -39.51 -7.02 23.69
C ALA A 408 -38.94 -8.02 24.72
N ALA A 409 -39.85 -8.89 25.14
CA ALA A 409 -39.84 -9.97 26.11
C ALA A 409 -38.49 -10.63 26.50
N GLU A 410 -38.31 -10.78 27.81
CA GLU A 410 -37.42 -11.74 28.45
C GLU A 410 -37.85 -13.18 28.15
N GLU A 411 -36.94 -14.02 27.64
CA GLU A 411 -37.08 -15.47 27.69
C GLU A 411 -36.05 -16.02 28.69
N LYS A 412 -36.57 -16.54 29.81
CA LYS A 412 -35.78 -17.19 30.88
C LYS A 412 -35.21 -18.51 30.36
N VAL A 413 -33.89 -18.63 30.32
CA VAL A 413 -33.22 -19.94 30.29
C VAL A 413 -32.49 -20.13 31.63
N THR A 414 -33.06 -20.99 32.46
CA THR A 414 -32.50 -21.47 33.73
C THR A 414 -31.42 -22.53 33.47
N ASN A 415 -30.27 -22.37 34.13
CA ASN A 415 -29.16 -23.32 34.12
C ASN A 415 -29.35 -24.47 35.12
N ALA A 416 -29.09 -25.70 34.63
CA ALA A 416 -28.40 -26.85 35.26
C ALA A 416 -29.08 -27.59 36.45
N PRO A 417 -28.77 -28.88 36.74
CA PRO A 417 -27.40 -29.43 36.88
C PRO A 417 -27.12 -30.81 36.25
N ALA A 418 -25.83 -31.14 36.23
CA ALA A 418 -25.24 -32.41 35.86
C ALA A 418 -25.58 -33.56 36.83
N ALA A 419 -25.66 -34.80 36.31
CA ALA A 419 -25.25 -36.02 37.02
C ALA A 419 -25.19 -37.24 36.07
N ALA A 420 -24.16 -38.07 36.31
CA ALA A 420 -23.89 -39.44 35.87
C ALA A 420 -23.44 -39.69 34.42
#